data_AF-A0A1G2R2L8-F1
#
_entry.id   AF-A0A1G2R2L8-F1
#
_cell.length_a   1.000
_cell.length_b   1.000
_cell.length_c   1.000
_cell.angle_alpha   90.00
_cell.angle_beta   90.00
_cell.angle_gamma   90.00
#
_symmetry.space_group_name_H-M   'P 1'
#
loop_
_entity.id
_entity.type
_entity.pdbx_description
1 polymer ?
#
loop_
_entity_poly.entity_id
_entity_poly.type
_entity_poly.pdbx_seq_one_letter_code
_entity_poly.pdbx_strand_id
1 'polypeptide(L)'
;MFQNIHRGFTLIEILVILAVAILLSAFAWEGLQGIQEEHELGNEAEKVAQTLRDAQNRATASEEESAYGVKFDMASSPHRYILFRGGSFAGGEAIQDSPLSSRMEFSSANFDGGDEVVFERIDGSTLQSGAVSLRLAGNSNVMRTIYVEDSGKITWAATTAPSDNDRVTDSRHTHIDYSRVIDTLTESLILDFGSTTYSIPLNANVSGGQIVWEGEINVSGEPQTLKVHTHRLNNPDTQFSVHRDRRLNTKGFVLKISGDPSGSPAGKIIEYEDDGSITSGGESIYADTPLIQ
;
A
#
# COMPACT_ATOMS: atom_id res chain seq x y z
N MET A 1 40.29 -45.63 -54.76
CA MET A 1 40.15 -46.71 -53.75
C MET A 1 40.04 -46.03 -52.39
N PHE A 2 38.82 -45.82 -51.90
CA PHE A 2 38.59 -45.15 -50.61
C PHE A 2 38.68 -46.19 -49.49
N GLN A 3 39.67 -46.06 -48.62
CA GLN A 3 39.74 -46.86 -47.40
C GLN A 3 38.73 -46.30 -46.38
N ASN A 4 37.64 -47.03 -46.15
CA ASN A 4 36.77 -46.81 -45.00
C ASN A 4 37.43 -47.44 -43.76
N ILE A 5 38.11 -46.64 -42.96
CA ILE A 5 38.56 -47.07 -41.63
C ILE A 5 37.39 -46.83 -40.66
N HIS A 6 36.58 -47.86 -40.40
CA HIS A 6 35.63 -47.84 -39.29
C HIS A 6 36.39 -48.10 -37.98
N ARG A 7 36.88 -47.03 -37.35
CA ARG A 7 37.45 -47.10 -36.01
C ARG A 7 36.30 -47.32 -35.02
N GLY A 8 36.25 -48.49 -34.39
CA GLY A 8 35.34 -48.77 -33.28
C GLY A 8 35.76 -48.02 -32.02
N PHE A 9 34.80 -47.82 -31.10
CA PHE A 9 35.07 -47.22 -29.78
C PHE A 9 36.06 -48.06 -28.98
N THR A 10 37.03 -47.39 -28.38
CA THR A 10 37.98 -48.00 -27.47
C THR A 10 37.32 -48.30 -26.12
N LEU A 11 37.81 -49.33 -25.41
CA LEU A 11 37.32 -49.67 -24.06
C LEU A 11 37.41 -48.47 -23.11
N ILE A 12 38.47 -47.65 -23.25
CA ILE A 12 38.68 -46.48 -22.41
C ILE A 12 37.64 -45.37 -22.71
N GLU A 13 37.25 -45.16 -23.95
CA GLU A 13 36.19 -44.19 -24.30
C GLU A 13 34.84 -44.60 -23.70
N ILE A 14 34.50 -45.90 -23.70
CA ILE A 14 33.27 -46.39 -23.08
C ILE A 14 33.28 -46.16 -21.56
N LEU A 15 34.41 -46.42 -20.90
CA LEU A 15 34.56 -46.19 -19.46
C LEU A 15 34.44 -44.70 -19.10
N VAL A 16 35.01 -43.80 -19.91
CA VAL A 16 34.90 -42.35 -19.70
C VAL A 16 33.46 -41.88 -19.89
N ILE A 17 32.76 -42.35 -20.92
CA ILE A 17 31.35 -41.99 -21.16
C ILE A 17 30.46 -42.48 -20.01
N LEU A 18 30.65 -43.71 -19.53
CA LEU A 18 29.91 -44.24 -18.38
C LEU A 18 30.18 -43.42 -17.11
N ALA A 19 31.44 -43.06 -16.85
CA ALA A 19 31.79 -42.22 -15.71
C ALA A 19 31.09 -40.86 -15.78
N VAL A 20 31.12 -40.20 -16.95
CA VAL A 20 30.40 -38.93 -17.17
C VAL A 20 28.89 -39.10 -17.03
N ALA A 21 28.31 -40.19 -17.57
CA ALA A 21 26.87 -40.45 -17.49
C ALA A 21 26.39 -40.67 -16.04
N ILE A 22 27.16 -41.38 -15.22
CA ILE A 22 26.86 -41.58 -13.79
C ILE A 22 26.90 -40.24 -13.05
N LEU A 23 27.93 -39.42 -13.30
CA LEU A 23 28.03 -38.09 -12.70
C LEU A 23 26.84 -37.20 -13.08
N LEU A 24 26.48 -37.15 -14.37
CA LEU A 24 25.31 -36.38 -14.83
C LEU A 24 24.00 -36.90 -14.24
N SER A 25 23.83 -38.22 -14.10
CA SER A 25 22.63 -38.82 -13.52
C SER A 25 22.46 -38.48 -12.04
N ALA A 26 23.56 -38.40 -11.29
CA ALA A 26 23.54 -37.99 -9.88
C ALA A 26 23.03 -36.55 -9.72
N PHE A 27 23.55 -35.60 -10.52
CA PHE A 27 23.09 -34.21 -10.50
C PHE A 27 21.63 -34.06 -10.94
N ALA A 28 21.20 -34.83 -11.94
CA ALA A 28 19.82 -34.80 -12.41
C ALA A 28 18.82 -35.30 -11.35
N TRP A 29 19.22 -36.28 -10.53
CA TRP A 29 18.37 -36.87 -9.51
C TRP A 29 18.01 -35.87 -8.40
N GLU A 30 19.00 -35.13 -7.88
CA GLU A 30 18.77 -34.12 -6.84
C GLU A 30 17.84 -32.99 -7.33
N GLY A 31 18.02 -32.54 -8.58
CA GLY A 31 17.15 -31.51 -9.17
C GLY A 31 15.71 -31.98 -9.38
N LEU A 32 15.51 -33.25 -9.77
CA LEU A 32 14.17 -33.79 -10.03
C LEU A 32 13.36 -34.01 -8.75
N GLN A 33 14.01 -34.41 -7.65
CA GLN A 33 13.34 -34.60 -6.35
C GLN A 33 12.74 -33.28 -5.83
N GLY A 34 13.50 -32.18 -5.86
CA GLY A 34 12.98 -30.87 -5.41
C GLY A 34 11.77 -30.40 -6.22
N ILE A 35 11.80 -30.58 -7.54
CA ILE A 35 10.67 -30.23 -8.42
C ILE A 35 9.43 -31.07 -8.08
N GLN A 36 9.60 -32.37 -7.86
CA GLN A 36 8.50 -33.26 -7.49
C GLN A 36 7.88 -32.86 -6.14
N GLU A 37 8.71 -32.58 -5.14
CA GLU A 37 8.26 -32.14 -3.80
C GLU A 37 7.46 -30.84 -3.87
N GLU A 38 7.91 -29.85 -4.63
CA GLU A 38 7.21 -28.58 -4.81
C GLU A 38 5.85 -28.76 -5.54
N HIS A 39 5.79 -29.61 -6.56
CA HIS A 39 4.56 -29.90 -7.27
C HIS A 39 3.55 -30.64 -6.39
N GLU A 40 3.98 -31.63 -5.62
CA GLU A 40 3.11 -32.35 -4.69
C GLU A 40 2.58 -31.42 -3.60
N LEU A 41 3.44 -30.58 -3.00
CA LEU A 41 3.03 -29.58 -2.02
C LEU A 41 2.05 -28.56 -2.62
N GLY A 42 2.31 -28.07 -3.83
CA GLY A 42 1.43 -27.14 -4.54
C GLY A 42 0.05 -27.75 -4.80
N ASN A 43 -0.02 -29.00 -5.22
CA ASN A 43 -1.28 -29.70 -5.46
C ASN A 43 -2.08 -29.90 -4.17
N GLU A 44 -1.44 -30.27 -3.06
CA GLU A 44 -2.13 -30.38 -1.76
C GLU A 44 -2.60 -29.01 -1.25
N ALA A 45 -1.78 -27.97 -1.36
CA ALA A 45 -2.18 -26.61 -0.99
C ALA A 45 -3.36 -26.12 -1.83
N GLU A 46 -3.41 -26.44 -3.13
CA GLU A 46 -4.55 -26.10 -3.99
C GLU A 46 -5.83 -26.82 -3.55
N LYS A 47 -5.78 -28.09 -3.14
CA LYS A 47 -6.95 -28.80 -2.60
C LYS A 47 -7.49 -28.14 -1.33
N VAL A 48 -6.58 -27.71 -0.43
CA VAL A 48 -6.97 -26.97 0.77
C VAL A 48 -7.62 -25.64 0.41
N ALA A 49 -7.00 -24.86 -0.49
CA ALA A 49 -7.56 -23.61 -0.98
C ALA A 49 -8.91 -23.80 -1.68
N GLN A 50 -9.09 -24.88 -2.45
CA GLN A 50 -10.37 -25.24 -3.06
C GLN A 50 -11.44 -25.57 -2.02
N THR A 51 -11.07 -26.25 -0.93
CA THR A 51 -12.01 -26.57 0.15
C THR A 51 -12.44 -25.31 0.91
N LEU A 52 -11.52 -24.37 1.13
CA LEU A 52 -11.83 -23.05 1.66
C LEU A 52 -12.79 -22.27 0.73
N ARG A 53 -12.53 -22.30 -0.59
CA ARG A 53 -13.42 -21.67 -1.58
C ARG A 53 -14.78 -22.36 -1.64
N ASP A 54 -14.85 -23.68 -1.48
CA ASP A 54 -16.12 -24.41 -1.41
C ASP A 54 -16.91 -23.98 -0.17
N ALA A 55 -16.27 -23.94 1.01
CA ALA A 55 -16.89 -23.41 2.22
C ALA A 55 -17.44 -21.99 2.03
N GLN A 56 -16.62 -21.08 1.50
CA GLN A 56 -17.02 -19.71 1.19
C GLN A 56 -18.22 -19.67 0.24
N ASN A 57 -18.17 -20.41 -0.88
CA ASN A 57 -19.24 -20.42 -1.87
C ASN A 57 -20.57 -20.92 -1.28
N ARG A 58 -20.53 -21.96 -0.44
CA ARG A 58 -21.73 -22.49 0.24
C ARG A 58 -22.30 -21.50 1.25
N ALA A 59 -21.44 -20.82 2.01
CA ALA A 59 -21.85 -19.75 2.92
C ALA A 59 -22.49 -18.56 2.15
N THR A 60 -21.86 -18.10 1.07
CA THR A 60 -22.41 -17.04 0.21
C THR A 60 -23.74 -17.43 -0.40
N ALA A 61 -23.88 -18.69 -0.87
CA ALA A 61 -25.15 -19.24 -1.36
C ALA A 61 -26.19 -19.42 -0.24
N SER A 62 -25.79 -19.25 1.03
CA SER A 62 -26.60 -19.52 2.20
C SER A 62 -27.22 -20.93 2.14
N GLU A 63 -26.44 -21.91 1.68
CA GLU A 63 -26.87 -23.29 1.57
C GLU A 63 -27.35 -23.78 2.95
N GLU A 64 -28.54 -24.39 2.99
CA GLU A 64 -29.20 -24.82 4.24
C GLU A 64 -29.30 -23.74 5.33
N GLU A 65 -29.33 -22.45 4.94
CA GLU A 65 -29.41 -21.31 5.87
C GLU A 65 -28.26 -21.23 6.89
N SER A 66 -27.10 -21.81 6.58
CA SER A 66 -25.98 -21.91 7.51
C SER A 66 -24.71 -21.20 7.03
N ALA A 67 -23.87 -20.82 7.99
CA ALA A 67 -22.46 -20.55 7.77
C ALA A 67 -21.70 -21.87 7.50
N TYR A 68 -20.55 -21.76 6.84
CA TYR A 68 -19.68 -22.89 6.51
C TYR A 68 -18.23 -22.53 6.83
N GLY A 69 -17.45 -23.52 7.24
CA GLY A 69 -16.07 -23.29 7.62
C GLY A 69 -15.17 -24.50 7.36
N VAL A 70 -13.88 -24.29 7.55
CA VAL A 70 -12.87 -25.34 7.47
C VAL A 70 -12.08 -25.38 8.77
N LYS A 71 -12.06 -26.56 9.40
CA LYS A 71 -11.27 -26.87 10.59
C LYS A 71 -9.95 -27.52 10.17
N PHE A 72 -8.83 -27.04 10.69
CA PHE A 72 -7.51 -27.63 10.49
C PHE A 72 -7.13 -28.44 11.72
N ASP A 73 -7.12 -29.77 11.59
CA ASP A 73 -6.71 -30.69 12.67
C ASP A 73 -5.24 -31.08 12.51
N MET A 74 -4.42 -30.55 13.40
CA MET A 74 -2.99 -30.82 13.50
C MET A 74 -2.64 -31.85 14.59
N ALA A 75 -3.63 -32.33 15.35
CA ALA A 75 -3.41 -33.35 16.38
C ALA A 75 -3.46 -34.78 15.81
N SER A 76 -4.18 -34.97 14.71
CA SER A 76 -4.25 -36.23 13.97
C SER A 76 -2.99 -36.49 13.12
N SER A 77 -2.63 -37.77 12.93
CA SER A 77 -1.59 -38.18 11.97
C SER A 77 -2.17 -39.20 10.97
N PRO A 78 -2.27 -38.88 9.66
CA PRO A 78 -1.89 -37.60 9.05
C PRO A 78 -2.79 -36.43 9.51
N HIS A 79 -2.26 -35.21 9.40
CA HIS A 79 -3.03 -33.98 9.64
C HIS A 79 -4.23 -33.91 8.68
N ARG A 80 -5.29 -33.20 9.06
CA ARG A 80 -6.58 -33.22 8.33
C ARG A 80 -7.18 -31.83 8.22
N TYR A 81 -7.97 -31.61 7.18
CA TYR A 81 -8.81 -30.42 7.06
C TYR A 81 -10.25 -30.87 6.82
N ILE A 82 -11.17 -30.28 7.57
CA ILE A 82 -12.55 -30.74 7.66
C ILE A 82 -13.48 -29.59 7.29
N LEU A 83 -14.21 -29.74 6.18
CA LEU A 83 -15.31 -28.86 5.83
C LEU A 83 -16.48 -29.15 6.77
N PHE A 84 -17.03 -28.11 7.39
CA PHE A 84 -18.16 -28.22 8.29
C PHE A 84 -19.20 -27.12 8.01
N ARG A 85 -20.41 -27.37 8.50
CA ARG A 85 -21.53 -26.44 8.48
C ARG A 85 -21.85 -25.99 9.91
N GLY A 86 -21.94 -24.69 10.13
CA GLY A 86 -22.26 -24.09 11.42
C GLY A 86 -21.41 -22.85 11.73
N GLY A 87 -21.70 -22.17 12.84
CA GLY A 87 -20.94 -20.98 13.28
C GLY A 87 -19.58 -21.29 13.94
N SER A 88 -19.28 -22.57 14.17
CA SER A 88 -17.98 -23.08 14.62
C SER A 88 -17.92 -24.60 14.38
N PHE A 89 -16.74 -25.20 14.34
CA PHE A 89 -16.63 -26.65 14.18
C PHE A 89 -17.23 -27.40 15.37
N ALA A 90 -16.99 -26.92 16.59
CA ALA A 90 -17.43 -27.59 17.82
C ALA A 90 -18.97 -27.62 17.98
N GLY A 91 -19.66 -26.61 17.45
CA GLY A 91 -21.12 -26.53 17.47
C GLY A 91 -21.79 -26.92 16.14
N GLY A 92 -21.00 -27.28 15.13
CA GLY A 92 -21.44 -27.55 13.77
C GLY A 92 -21.48 -29.03 13.41
N GLU A 93 -21.69 -29.29 12.13
CA GLU A 93 -21.72 -30.62 11.55
C GLU A 93 -20.59 -30.77 10.53
N ALA A 94 -19.77 -31.81 10.68
CA ALA A 94 -18.74 -32.16 9.70
C ALA A 94 -19.39 -32.69 8.41
N ILE A 95 -19.05 -32.06 7.28
CA ILE A 95 -19.58 -32.39 5.95
C ILE A 95 -18.58 -33.26 5.17
N GLN A 96 -17.29 -32.89 5.21
CA GLN A 96 -16.24 -33.60 4.51
C GLN A 96 -14.95 -33.58 5.33
N ASP A 97 -14.40 -34.76 5.58
CA ASP A 97 -13.13 -34.94 6.28
C ASP A 97 -12.04 -35.40 5.31
N SER A 98 -11.05 -34.55 5.09
CA SER A 98 -9.98 -34.75 4.11
C SER A 98 -8.62 -34.88 4.81
N PRO A 99 -8.01 -36.07 4.85
CA PRO A 99 -6.66 -36.23 5.36
C PRO A 99 -5.64 -35.66 4.36
N LEU A 100 -4.57 -35.04 4.86
CA LEU A 100 -3.41 -34.73 4.06
C LEU A 100 -2.67 -36.02 3.65
N SER A 101 -1.93 -35.93 2.55
CA SER A 101 -0.92 -36.93 2.21
C SER A 101 0.07 -37.11 3.38
N SER A 102 0.51 -38.33 3.63
CA SER A 102 1.42 -38.66 4.74
C SER A 102 2.80 -38.00 4.63
N ARG A 103 3.11 -37.35 3.51
CA ARG A 103 4.35 -36.60 3.27
C ARG A 103 4.21 -35.11 3.63
N MET A 104 3.00 -34.65 3.92
CA MET A 104 2.68 -33.26 4.19
C MET A 104 2.12 -33.10 5.59
N GLU A 105 2.36 -31.93 6.16
CA GLU A 105 1.79 -31.52 7.44
C GLU A 105 1.50 -30.02 7.41
N PHE A 106 0.51 -29.60 8.19
CA PHE A 106 0.37 -28.19 8.53
C PHE A 106 1.50 -27.80 9.49
N SER A 107 2.26 -26.76 9.19
CA SER A 107 3.22 -26.17 10.12
C SER A 107 2.57 -25.17 11.07
N SER A 108 1.47 -24.56 10.65
CA SER A 108 0.67 -23.63 11.44
C SER A 108 -0.73 -23.48 10.84
N ALA A 109 -1.73 -23.26 11.69
CA ALA A 109 -3.03 -22.73 11.34
C ALA A 109 -3.33 -21.62 12.35
N ASN A 110 -3.13 -20.37 11.95
CA ASN A 110 -3.24 -19.20 12.79
C ASN A 110 -4.31 -18.29 12.21
N PHE A 111 -5.55 -18.53 12.60
CA PHE A 111 -6.69 -17.68 12.32
C PHE A 111 -7.13 -16.98 13.60
N ASP A 112 -7.87 -15.88 13.49
CA ASP A 112 -8.47 -15.25 14.68
C ASP A 112 -9.52 -16.18 15.35
N GLY A 113 -9.98 -17.20 14.63
CA GLY A 113 -10.76 -18.33 15.13
C GLY A 113 -9.94 -19.49 15.73
N GLY A 114 -8.62 -19.32 15.85
CA GLY A 114 -7.70 -20.39 16.25
C GLY A 114 -7.31 -21.24 15.04
N ASP A 115 -7.76 -22.50 15.03
CA ASP A 115 -7.42 -23.50 14.00
C ASP A 115 -8.62 -23.83 13.09
N GLU A 116 -9.58 -22.92 13.02
CA GLU A 116 -10.70 -22.93 12.08
C GLU A 116 -10.91 -21.55 11.46
N VAL A 117 -11.57 -21.54 10.31
CA VAL A 117 -12.10 -20.34 9.66
C VAL A 117 -13.54 -20.60 9.23
N VAL A 118 -14.44 -19.68 9.57
CA VAL A 118 -15.88 -19.71 9.27
C VAL A 118 -16.21 -18.53 8.38
N PHE A 119 -16.91 -18.80 7.29
CA PHE A 119 -17.42 -17.81 6.36
C PHE A 119 -18.89 -17.50 6.65
N GLU A 120 -19.19 -16.21 6.72
CA GLU A 120 -20.52 -15.68 6.97
C GLU A 120 -21.43 -15.84 5.76
N ARG A 121 -22.73 -15.90 6.06
CA ARG A 121 -23.75 -16.05 5.03
C ARG A 121 -23.81 -14.82 4.13
N ILE A 122 -24.30 -15.01 2.90
CA ILE A 122 -24.66 -13.96 1.94
C ILE A 122 -23.44 -13.26 1.31
N ASP A 123 -22.44 -12.86 2.09
CA ASP A 123 -21.27 -12.14 1.58
C ASP A 123 -19.98 -12.97 1.59
N GLY A 124 -19.95 -14.10 2.30
CA GLY A 124 -18.77 -14.96 2.39
C GLY A 124 -17.59 -14.30 3.08
N SER A 125 -17.81 -13.24 3.86
CA SER A 125 -16.80 -12.59 4.69
C SER A 125 -16.43 -13.47 5.89
N THR A 126 -15.37 -13.13 6.61
CA THR A 126 -15.00 -13.83 7.84
C THR A 126 -14.45 -12.86 8.88
N LEU A 127 -14.74 -13.10 10.15
CA LEU A 127 -14.07 -12.44 11.27
C LEU A 127 -12.84 -13.23 11.76
N GLN A 128 -12.53 -14.34 11.09
CA GLN A 128 -11.48 -15.28 11.44
C GLN A 128 -10.36 -15.23 10.40
N SER A 129 -9.91 -14.02 10.07
CA SER A 129 -8.82 -13.84 9.12
C SER A 129 -7.52 -14.47 9.63
N GLY A 130 -6.60 -14.77 8.72
CA GLY A 130 -5.32 -15.34 9.09
C GLY A 130 -4.73 -16.23 8.01
N ALA A 131 -3.97 -17.23 8.43
CA ALA A 131 -3.23 -18.06 7.49
C ALA A 131 -3.05 -19.50 7.99
N VAL A 132 -3.02 -20.42 7.02
CA VAL A 132 -2.59 -21.80 7.20
C VAL A 132 -1.37 -22.08 6.33
N SER A 133 -0.37 -22.74 6.90
CA SER A 133 0.88 -23.07 6.23
C SER A 133 1.05 -24.59 6.15
N LEU A 134 1.28 -25.10 4.95
CA LEU A 134 1.61 -26.49 4.67
C LEU A 134 3.10 -26.61 4.35
N ARG A 135 3.71 -27.72 4.77
CA ARG A 135 5.10 -28.06 4.43
C ARG A 135 5.26 -29.56 4.19
N LEU A 136 6.39 -29.96 3.63
CA LEU A 136 6.80 -31.36 3.63
C LEU A 136 7.27 -31.77 5.03
N ALA A 137 6.79 -32.92 5.52
CA ALA A 137 7.19 -33.48 6.81
C ALA A 137 8.70 -33.85 6.85
N GLY A 138 9.27 -34.21 5.69
CA GLY A 138 10.69 -34.53 5.55
C GLY A 138 11.61 -33.33 5.27
N ASN A 139 11.06 -32.17 4.89
CA ASN A 139 11.83 -30.99 4.51
C ASN A 139 11.06 -29.69 4.85
N SER A 140 11.38 -29.09 6.00
CA SER A 140 10.67 -27.90 6.49
C SER A 140 10.97 -26.61 5.73
N ASN A 141 11.93 -26.62 4.79
CA ASN A 141 12.27 -25.43 3.99
C ASN A 141 11.30 -25.22 2.81
N VAL A 142 10.57 -26.26 2.42
CA VAL A 142 9.62 -26.20 1.31
C VAL A 142 8.22 -26.08 1.91
N MET A 143 7.66 -24.87 1.85
CA MET A 143 6.37 -24.53 2.43
C MET A 143 5.50 -23.68 1.48
N ARG A 144 4.19 -23.78 1.67
CA ARG A 144 3.17 -22.96 1.01
C ARG A 144 2.19 -22.46 2.06
N THR A 145 1.88 -21.17 1.98
CA THR A 145 0.96 -20.52 2.91
C THR A 145 -0.25 -20.03 2.13
N ILE A 146 -1.43 -20.29 2.70
CA ILE A 146 -2.73 -19.82 2.21
C ILE A 146 -3.21 -18.77 3.20
N TYR A 147 -3.58 -17.61 2.69
CA TYR A 147 -4.11 -16.51 3.47
C TYR A 147 -5.62 -16.38 3.24
N VAL A 148 -6.35 -16.08 4.30
CA VAL A 148 -7.77 -15.72 4.25
C VAL A 148 -7.92 -14.33 4.84
N GLU A 149 -8.41 -13.39 4.03
CA GLU A 149 -8.67 -12.01 4.45
C GLU A 149 -10.06 -11.86 5.10
N ASP A 150 -10.30 -10.77 5.82
CA ASP A 150 -11.62 -10.44 6.40
C ASP A 150 -12.75 -10.42 5.35
N SER A 151 -12.43 -10.06 4.11
CA SER A 151 -13.35 -10.09 2.97
C SER A 151 -13.74 -11.51 2.52
N GLY A 152 -13.16 -12.55 3.14
CA GLY A 152 -13.26 -13.94 2.73
C GLY A 152 -12.35 -14.31 1.55
N LYS A 153 -11.57 -13.36 1.03
CA LYS A 153 -10.69 -13.60 -0.12
C LYS A 153 -9.54 -14.53 0.26
N ILE A 154 -9.35 -15.57 -0.56
CA ILE A 154 -8.32 -16.60 -0.37
C ILE A 154 -7.15 -16.34 -1.33
N THR A 155 -5.96 -16.11 -0.79
CA THR A 155 -4.77 -15.70 -1.56
C THR A 155 -3.51 -16.49 -1.19
N TRP A 156 -2.48 -16.39 -2.05
CA TRP A 156 -1.17 -17.03 -1.86
C TRP A 156 -0.11 -16.09 -1.28
N ALA A 157 -0.45 -14.82 -1.10
CA ALA A 157 0.44 -13.80 -0.59
C ALA A 157 -0.30 -12.96 0.45
N ALA A 158 0.40 -12.64 1.54
CA ALA A 158 -0.14 -11.78 2.58
C ALA A 158 -0.53 -10.43 1.97
N THR A 159 -1.77 -10.00 2.24
CA THR A 159 -2.21 -8.66 1.87
C THR A 159 -1.74 -7.70 2.94
N THR A 160 -0.96 -6.70 2.54
CA THR A 160 -0.59 -5.59 3.41
C THR A 160 -1.78 -4.65 3.52
N ALA A 161 -2.21 -4.33 4.74
CA ALA A 161 -3.17 -3.25 4.94
C ALA A 161 -2.61 -1.96 4.31
N PRO A 162 -3.44 -1.14 3.62
CA PRO A 162 -3.03 0.18 3.19
C PRO A 162 -2.44 0.93 4.38
N SER A 163 -1.23 1.45 4.22
CA SER A 163 -0.53 2.20 5.26
C SER A 163 -0.21 3.60 4.77
N ASP A 164 -0.54 4.58 5.58
CA ASP A 164 -0.22 5.99 5.34
C ASP A 164 1.22 6.34 5.75
N ASN A 165 1.99 5.39 6.29
CA ASN A 165 3.33 5.65 6.85
C ASN A 165 4.33 6.22 5.83
N ASP A 166 4.19 5.86 4.55
CA ASP A 166 5.03 6.37 3.45
C ASP A 166 4.36 7.50 2.66
N ARG A 167 3.15 7.92 3.08
CA ARG A 167 2.42 9.00 2.41
C ARG A 167 3.02 10.34 2.82
N VAL A 168 3.77 10.96 1.91
CA VAL A 168 4.20 12.36 2.07
C VAL A 168 2.98 13.26 1.85
N THR A 169 2.31 13.61 2.95
CA THR A 169 1.21 14.57 2.97
C THR A 169 1.73 15.97 3.26
N ASP A 170 1.71 16.85 2.27
CA ASP A 170 1.63 18.28 2.55
C ASP A 170 0.57 18.94 1.67
N SER A 171 -0.68 18.82 2.13
CA SER A 171 -1.84 19.53 1.57
C SER A 171 -2.39 20.58 2.55
N ARG A 172 -1.67 20.82 3.65
CA ARG A 172 -2.06 21.78 4.68
C ARG A 172 -1.95 23.19 4.10
N HIS A 173 -2.90 24.03 4.45
CA HIS A 173 -2.90 25.44 4.09
C HIS A 173 -2.91 26.27 5.36
N THR A 174 -2.36 27.46 5.29
CA THR A 174 -2.21 28.31 6.46
C THR A 174 -3.20 29.45 6.39
N HIS A 175 -3.96 29.65 7.46
CA HIS A 175 -4.87 30.78 7.63
C HIS A 175 -4.20 31.93 8.35
N ILE A 176 -4.44 33.15 7.86
CA ILE A 176 -3.96 34.39 8.45
C ILE A 176 -5.10 35.40 8.42
N ASP A 177 -5.57 35.81 9.58
CA ASP A 177 -6.54 36.89 9.71
C ASP A 177 -5.83 38.23 9.47
N TYR A 178 -6.44 39.10 8.68
CA TYR A 178 -5.91 40.39 8.25
C TYR A 178 -6.98 41.47 8.41
N SER A 179 -6.71 42.44 9.29
CA SER A 179 -7.71 43.38 9.80
C SER A 179 -7.86 44.68 9.00
N ARG A 180 -6.89 45.02 8.13
CA ARG A 180 -7.00 46.22 7.28
C ARG A 180 -7.91 45.94 6.08
N VAL A 181 -8.76 46.91 5.77
CA VAL A 181 -9.56 46.90 4.53
C VAL A 181 -8.63 47.03 3.33
N ILE A 182 -8.70 46.05 2.42
CA ILE A 182 -7.89 45.96 1.20
C ILE A 182 -8.63 46.63 0.04
N ASP A 183 -7.99 47.56 -0.67
CA ASP A 183 -8.53 48.09 -1.93
C ASP A 183 -8.23 47.13 -3.09
N THR A 184 -9.23 46.32 -3.44
CA THR A 184 -9.11 45.31 -4.50
C THR A 184 -8.92 45.87 -5.90
N LEU A 185 -9.16 47.17 -6.13
CA LEU A 185 -9.02 47.79 -7.45
C LEU A 185 -7.58 48.25 -7.72
N THR A 186 -6.85 48.62 -6.68
CA THR A 186 -5.54 49.29 -6.81
C THR A 186 -4.38 48.51 -6.18
N GLU A 187 -4.66 47.61 -5.22
CA GLU A 187 -3.63 46.85 -4.53
C GLU A 187 -3.26 45.53 -5.24
N SER A 188 -2.11 44.97 -4.88
CA SER A 188 -1.56 43.72 -5.41
C SER A 188 -1.05 42.82 -4.28
N LEU A 189 -1.21 41.50 -4.43
CA LEU A 189 -0.43 40.54 -3.65
C LEU A 189 1.01 40.57 -4.11
N ILE A 190 1.94 40.53 -3.18
CA ILE A 190 3.37 40.50 -3.46
C ILE A 190 3.93 39.18 -2.94
N LEU A 191 4.51 38.39 -3.83
CA LEU A 191 5.26 37.19 -3.50
C LEU A 191 6.75 37.50 -3.66
N ASP A 192 7.46 37.55 -2.55
CA ASP A 192 8.86 37.95 -2.49
C ASP A 192 9.73 36.74 -2.12
N PHE A 193 10.51 36.24 -3.08
CA PHE A 193 11.44 35.12 -2.90
C PHE A 193 12.87 35.59 -2.59
N GLY A 194 13.04 36.86 -2.21
CA GLY A 194 14.32 37.51 -1.92
C GLY A 194 15.18 37.83 -3.16
N SER A 195 15.27 36.88 -4.09
CA SER A 195 15.96 37.05 -5.39
C SER A 195 15.06 37.66 -6.46
N THR A 196 13.76 37.34 -6.41
CA THR A 196 12.76 37.78 -7.38
C THR A 196 11.45 38.09 -6.65
N THR A 197 10.75 39.12 -7.10
CA THR A 197 9.46 39.53 -6.55
C THR A 197 8.40 39.53 -7.64
N TYR A 198 7.23 38.97 -7.33
CA TYR A 198 6.07 38.92 -8.22
C TYR A 198 4.95 39.75 -7.64
N SER A 199 4.40 40.65 -8.45
CA SER A 199 3.24 41.48 -8.09
C SER A 199 2.02 40.99 -8.84
N ILE A 200 1.01 40.55 -8.11
CA ILE A 200 -0.23 39.97 -8.63
C ILE A 200 -1.35 40.99 -8.38
N PRO A 201 -1.85 41.67 -9.42
CA PRO A 201 -2.87 42.70 -9.25
C PRO A 201 -4.20 42.10 -8.81
N LEU A 202 -4.79 42.63 -7.74
CA LEU A 202 -6.04 42.09 -7.18
C LEU A 202 -7.24 42.30 -8.10
N ASN A 203 -7.26 43.37 -8.87
CA ASN A 203 -8.38 43.68 -9.78
C ASN A 203 -8.63 42.58 -10.84
N ALA A 204 -7.62 41.77 -11.15
CA ALA A 204 -7.70 40.64 -12.07
C ALA A 204 -7.86 39.28 -11.36
N ASN A 205 -7.71 39.24 -10.03
CA ASN A 205 -7.65 38.03 -9.22
C ASN A 205 -8.67 38.04 -8.08
N VAL A 206 -9.81 38.71 -8.29
CA VAL A 206 -10.96 38.69 -7.39
C VAL A 206 -12.14 38.03 -8.10
N SER A 207 -12.69 37.00 -7.46
CA SER A 207 -13.86 36.26 -7.95
C SER A 207 -14.76 35.88 -6.78
N GLY A 208 -16.08 36.00 -6.94
CA GLY A 208 -17.04 35.68 -5.87
C GLY A 208 -16.90 36.53 -4.60
N GLY A 209 -16.30 37.72 -4.69
CA GLY A 209 -16.02 38.57 -3.52
C GLY A 209 -14.81 38.12 -2.69
N GLN A 210 -13.98 37.23 -3.21
CA GLN A 210 -12.76 36.73 -2.59
C GLN A 210 -11.56 36.96 -3.50
N ILE A 211 -10.37 37.05 -2.92
CA ILE A 211 -9.13 36.99 -3.67
C ILE A 211 -8.91 35.52 -4.01
N VAL A 212 -8.64 35.22 -5.28
CA VAL A 212 -8.37 33.87 -5.76
C VAL A 212 -7.24 33.95 -6.78
N TRP A 213 -6.04 33.59 -6.34
CA TRP A 213 -4.89 33.48 -7.21
C TRP A 213 -4.25 32.10 -7.09
N GLU A 214 -3.92 31.52 -8.23
CA GLU A 214 -3.20 30.25 -8.35
C GLU A 214 -2.30 30.35 -9.58
N GLY A 215 -1.05 29.92 -9.46
CA GLY A 215 -0.11 30.03 -10.55
C GLY A 215 1.21 29.30 -10.33
N GLU A 216 1.91 29.09 -11.43
CA GLU A 216 3.28 28.61 -11.45
C GLU A 216 4.24 29.80 -11.61
N ILE A 217 5.24 29.86 -10.74
CA ILE A 217 6.25 30.92 -10.70
C ILE A 217 7.62 30.28 -10.80
N ASN A 218 8.44 30.73 -11.75
CA ASN A 218 9.80 30.23 -11.89
C ASN A 218 10.79 31.05 -11.07
N VAL A 219 11.38 30.46 -10.02
CA VAL A 219 12.34 31.11 -9.12
C VAL A 219 13.72 30.54 -9.36
N SER A 220 14.61 31.32 -10.00
CA SER A 220 15.98 30.90 -10.34
C SER A 220 16.08 29.59 -11.14
N GLY A 221 15.09 29.29 -11.99
CA GLY A 221 15.06 28.07 -12.81
C GLY A 221 14.18 26.94 -12.23
N GLU A 222 13.72 27.07 -10.98
CA GLU A 222 12.90 26.08 -10.28
C GLU A 222 11.42 26.53 -10.24
N PRO A 223 10.48 25.82 -10.90
CA PRO A 223 9.06 26.17 -10.85
C PRO A 223 8.47 25.94 -9.46
N GLN A 224 7.63 26.88 -9.01
CA GLN A 224 6.91 26.88 -7.74
C GLN A 224 5.41 27.00 -8.03
N THR A 225 4.59 26.02 -7.63
CA THR A 225 3.13 26.07 -7.79
C THR A 225 2.46 26.53 -6.50
N LEU A 226 1.96 27.77 -6.48
CA LEU A 226 1.37 28.38 -5.29
C LEU A 226 -0.09 28.76 -5.52
N LYS A 227 -0.85 28.75 -4.43
CA LYS A 227 -2.21 29.27 -4.39
C LYS A 227 -2.41 30.13 -3.15
N VAL A 228 -2.95 31.32 -3.36
CA VAL A 228 -3.34 32.25 -2.32
C VAL A 228 -4.79 32.65 -2.57
N HIS A 229 -5.65 32.37 -1.61
CA HIS A 229 -7.04 32.79 -1.68
C HIS A 229 -7.52 33.37 -0.35
N THR A 230 -8.74 33.87 -0.30
CA THR A 230 -9.36 34.30 0.95
C THR A 230 -10.66 33.56 1.24
N HIS A 231 -10.91 33.22 2.51
CA HIS A 231 -12.21 32.68 2.95
C HIS A 231 -13.24 33.79 3.18
N ARG A 232 -12.76 34.98 3.55
CA ARG A 232 -13.53 36.21 3.68
C ARG A 232 -12.65 37.39 3.31
N LEU A 233 -13.24 38.45 2.79
CA LEU A 233 -12.54 39.64 2.30
C LEU A 233 -13.31 40.88 2.74
N ASN A 234 -12.65 41.72 3.54
CA ASN A 234 -13.19 42.98 4.07
C ASN A 234 -14.57 42.87 4.79
N ASN A 235 -14.99 41.68 5.22
CA ASN A 235 -16.27 41.48 5.93
C ASN A 235 -16.28 40.21 6.80
N PRO A 236 -16.23 40.33 8.14
CA PRO A 236 -15.94 41.57 8.88
C PRO A 236 -14.51 42.09 8.64
N ASP A 237 -13.60 41.18 8.29
CA ASP A 237 -12.17 41.34 8.03
C ASP A 237 -11.78 40.49 6.80
N THR A 238 -10.48 40.29 6.57
CA THR A 238 -9.97 39.38 5.54
C THR A 238 -9.31 38.17 6.20
N GLN A 239 -9.52 36.97 5.69
CA GLN A 239 -8.73 35.80 6.07
C GLN A 239 -8.06 35.22 4.84
N PHE A 240 -6.74 35.32 4.80
CA PHE A 240 -5.92 34.67 3.79
C PHE A 240 -5.81 33.18 4.06
N SER A 241 -5.71 32.41 2.99
CA SER A 241 -5.42 30.98 2.99
C SER A 241 -4.38 30.69 1.92
N VAL A 242 -3.19 30.29 2.40
CA VAL A 242 -2.01 30.03 1.57
C VAL A 242 -1.78 28.54 1.48
N HIS A 243 -1.79 28.02 0.25
CA HIS A 243 -1.47 26.63 -0.03
C HIS A 243 -0.06 26.56 -0.59
N ARG A 244 0.79 25.75 0.07
CA ARG A 244 2.14 25.44 -0.38
C ARG A 244 2.39 23.95 -0.23
N ASP A 245 2.31 23.22 -1.34
CA ASP A 245 2.68 21.80 -1.38
C ASP A 245 4.20 21.66 -1.54
N ARG A 246 4.89 21.06 -0.57
CA ARG A 246 6.34 20.84 -0.60
C ARG A 246 6.81 19.95 -1.75
N ARG A 247 5.92 19.18 -2.38
CA ARG A 247 6.24 18.37 -3.55
C ARG A 247 6.40 19.20 -4.82
N LEU A 248 5.80 20.40 -4.84
CA LEU A 248 5.78 21.32 -5.99
C LEU A 248 6.47 22.66 -5.69
N ASN A 249 6.93 22.86 -4.45
CA ASN A 249 7.55 24.11 -4.00
C ASN A 249 8.78 23.82 -3.14
N THR A 250 9.93 24.29 -3.61
CA THR A 250 11.26 24.10 -3.01
C THR A 250 11.87 25.41 -2.51
N LYS A 251 11.26 26.56 -2.82
CA LYS A 251 11.74 27.88 -2.43
C LYS A 251 10.84 28.51 -1.38
N GLY A 252 11.46 29.14 -0.39
CA GLY A 252 10.82 29.98 0.61
C GLY A 252 10.37 31.30 -0.01
N PHE A 253 9.33 31.90 0.57
CA PHE A 253 8.83 33.20 0.11
C PHE A 253 8.13 33.96 1.23
N VAL A 254 8.04 35.27 1.05
CA VAL A 254 7.25 36.18 1.89
C VAL A 254 6.02 36.64 1.12
N LEU A 255 4.85 36.49 1.72
CA LEU A 255 3.60 37.08 1.23
C LEU A 255 3.39 38.47 1.85
N LYS A 256 3.12 39.47 1.02
CA LYS A 256 2.78 40.85 1.42
C LYS A 256 1.59 41.37 0.61
N ILE A 257 1.01 42.48 1.06
CA ILE A 257 0.01 43.25 0.28
C ILE A 257 0.57 44.67 0.05
N SER A 258 0.46 45.18 -1.19
CA SER A 258 1.13 46.43 -1.59
C SER A 258 0.65 47.68 -0.85
N GLY A 259 -0.60 47.68 -0.35
CA GLY A 259 -1.17 48.79 0.40
C GLY A 259 -0.87 48.77 1.89
N ASP A 260 -0.07 47.82 2.38
CA ASP A 260 0.30 47.75 3.80
C ASP A 260 1.31 48.86 4.15
N PRO A 261 0.94 49.84 5.00
CA PRO A 261 1.78 50.99 5.31
C PRO A 261 2.98 50.65 6.21
N SER A 262 3.09 49.43 6.74
CA SER A 262 4.15 49.11 7.69
C SER A 262 5.58 49.06 7.08
N GLY A 263 5.77 49.12 5.76
CA GLY A 263 7.07 48.88 5.11
C GLY A 263 7.98 50.13 5.09
N SER A 264 9.23 50.13 5.57
CA SER A 264 10.24 49.07 5.66
C SER A 264 10.91 49.04 7.05
N PRO A 265 11.17 47.85 7.62
CA PRO A 265 11.15 46.54 6.95
C PRO A 265 9.95 45.62 7.26
N ALA A 266 8.80 46.11 7.75
CA ALA A 266 7.67 45.25 8.13
C ALA A 266 6.45 45.38 7.20
N GLY A 267 5.84 44.29 6.80
CA GLY A 267 4.62 44.27 5.96
C GLY A 267 4.28 42.85 5.53
N LYS A 268 4.82 41.89 6.29
CA LYS A 268 4.80 40.48 5.99
C LYS A 268 3.53 39.91 6.60
N ILE A 269 2.72 39.30 5.75
CA ILE A 269 1.56 38.53 6.17
C ILE A 269 2.06 37.17 6.68
N ILE A 270 2.94 36.52 5.91
CA ILE A 270 3.57 35.23 6.26
C ILE A 270 4.90 35.06 5.52
N GLU A 271 5.83 34.31 6.10
CA GLU A 271 7.14 33.93 5.55
C GLU A 271 7.36 32.43 5.70
N TYR A 272 7.74 31.79 4.59
CA TYR A 272 8.12 30.38 4.53
C TYR A 272 9.61 30.24 4.24
N GLU A 273 10.28 29.30 4.90
CA GLU A 273 11.60 28.80 4.48
C GLU A 273 11.50 27.87 3.25
N ASP A 274 12.65 27.54 2.65
CA ASP A 274 12.76 26.54 1.58
C ASP A 274 12.15 25.19 1.97
N ASP A 275 12.31 24.79 3.25
CA ASP A 275 11.75 23.55 3.80
C ASP A 275 10.23 23.62 4.07
N GLY A 276 9.59 24.77 3.84
CA GLY A 276 8.16 24.97 4.05
C GLY A 276 7.73 25.20 5.49
N SER A 277 8.66 25.27 6.44
CA SER A 277 8.36 25.78 7.77
C SER A 277 8.02 27.27 7.70
N ILE A 278 7.15 27.71 8.61
CA ILE A 278 6.77 29.13 8.74
C ILE A 278 7.76 29.76 9.72
N THR A 279 8.62 30.65 9.23
CA THR A 279 9.64 31.33 10.05
C THR A 279 9.07 32.51 10.80
N SER A 280 8.20 33.26 10.13
CA SER A 280 7.53 34.43 10.69
C SER A 280 6.14 34.61 10.05
N GLY A 281 5.22 35.20 10.78
CA GLY A 281 3.91 35.62 10.28
C GLY A 281 3.23 36.49 11.32
N GLY A 282 2.47 37.48 10.85
CA GLY A 282 1.95 38.54 11.73
C GLY A 282 2.94 39.66 12.04
N GLU A 283 4.01 39.84 11.25
CA GLU A 283 4.88 41.01 11.39
C GLU A 283 4.23 42.29 10.82
N SER A 284 3.26 42.15 9.91
CA SER A 284 2.30 43.23 9.67
C SER A 284 1.44 43.42 10.92
N ILE A 285 1.30 44.66 11.37
CA ILE A 285 0.42 45.01 12.51
C ILE A 285 -1.06 44.68 12.26
N TYR A 286 -1.41 44.37 11.01
CA TYR A 286 -2.75 44.00 10.60
C TYR A 286 -2.93 42.49 10.46
N ALA A 287 -1.86 41.70 10.45
CA ALA A 287 -1.89 40.26 10.30
C ALA A 287 -1.74 39.56 11.66
N ASP A 288 -2.59 38.59 11.93
CA ASP A 288 -2.47 37.75 13.12
C ASP A 288 -1.49 36.59 12.91
N THR A 289 -1.17 35.88 13.99
CA THR A 289 -0.31 34.69 13.93
C THR A 289 -0.90 33.63 12.98
N PRO A 290 -0.12 33.08 12.04
CA PRO A 290 -0.62 32.07 11.12
C PRO A 290 -1.06 30.78 11.81
N LEU A 291 -2.19 30.22 11.36
CA LEU A 291 -2.76 28.97 11.86
C LEU A 291 -2.77 27.91 10.76
N ILE A 292 -1.99 26.85 10.94
CA ILE A 292 -1.96 25.69 10.04
C ILE A 292 -3.29 24.93 10.19
N GLN A 293 -3.93 24.60 9.06
CA GLN A 293 -5.15 23.80 8.98
C GLN A 293 -4.86 22.37 8.53
#